data_AF-A0A4Y2MIT4-F1
#
_entry.id   AF-A0A4Y2MIT4-F1
#
_cell.length_a   1.000
_cell.length_b   1.000
_cell.length_c   1.000
_cell.angle_alpha   90.00
_cell.angle_beta   90.00
_cell.angle_gamma   90.00
#
_symmetry.space_group_name_H-M   'P 1'
#
loop_
_entity.id
_entity.type
_entity.pdbx_description
1 polymer ?
#
loop_
_entity_poly.entity_id
_entity_poly.type
_entity_poly.pdbx_seq_one_letter_code
_entity_poly.pdbx_strand_id
1 'polypeptide(L)'
;EPEGQIARWIHRLQEYDFEIQHRKGTSHGNADALSRRPCKESCKHCTNAEKKFGMETDISVKVLITEDAWSSSEVQKAQLEDPAIRPILERKLNSEDRPSWQEIAPESPATKRYWALWDSLHLKDGVLYRKWESDDGSSCRWQLILPKSRIQEVLRETHDSASGGHFGVMKTLSKTRERFYWDRLRADVEKWCGECHACGARKGPKTRTKAVYSAIM
;
A
#
# COMPACT_ATOMS: atom_id res chain seq x y z
N GLU A 1 13.77 12.66 -14.08
CA GLU A 1 13.31 11.27 -14.12
C GLU A 1 11.79 11.25 -13.97
N PRO A 2 11.03 10.44 -14.73
CA PRO A 2 9.58 10.39 -14.58
C PRO A 2 9.19 9.73 -13.25
N GLU A 3 8.17 10.25 -12.58
CA GLU A 3 7.68 9.73 -11.28
C GLU A 3 6.17 9.48 -11.28
N GLY A 4 5.70 8.68 -10.32
CA GLY A 4 4.28 8.50 -10.05
C GLY A 4 3.53 7.84 -11.20
N GLN A 5 2.43 8.45 -11.66
CA GLN A 5 1.64 7.88 -12.74
C GLN A 5 2.47 7.71 -14.02
N ILE A 6 3.29 8.71 -14.37
CA ILE A 6 4.06 8.71 -15.63
C ILE A 6 5.09 7.57 -15.61
N ALA A 7 5.79 7.35 -14.50
CA ALA A 7 6.75 6.25 -14.38
C ALA A 7 6.09 4.87 -14.48
N ARG A 8 4.90 4.72 -13.88
CA ARG A 8 4.10 3.49 -13.98
C ARG A 8 3.67 3.20 -15.41
N TRP A 9 3.22 4.22 -16.15
CA TRP A 9 2.89 4.08 -17.56
C TRP A 9 4.11 3.73 -18.38
N ILE A 10 5.26 4.37 -18.13
CA ILE A 10 6.51 4.06 -18.83
C ILE A 10 6.93 2.62 -18.59
N HIS A 11 6.98 2.15 -17.34
CA HIS A 11 7.33 0.76 -17.04
C HIS A 11 6.38 -0.24 -17.72
N ARG A 12 5.08 0.06 -17.77
CA ARG A 12 4.09 -0.80 -18.42
C ARG A 12 4.23 -0.78 -19.94
N LEU A 13 4.54 0.37 -20.53
CA LEU A 13 4.71 0.54 -21.98
C LEU A 13 6.04 -0.03 -22.48
N GLN A 14 7.08 -0.08 -21.63
CA GLN A 14 8.38 -0.68 -21.94
C GLN A 14 8.29 -2.18 -22.27
N GLU A 15 7.23 -2.87 -21.86
CA GLU A 15 6.98 -4.28 -22.21
C GLU A 15 6.50 -4.48 -23.65
N TYR A 16 6.20 -3.40 -24.37
CA TYR A 16 5.66 -3.44 -25.73
C TYR A 16 6.58 -2.70 -26.70
N ASP A 17 6.67 -3.23 -27.92
CA ASP A 17 7.14 -2.46 -29.07
C ASP A 17 5.98 -1.61 -29.58
N PHE A 18 6.10 -0.28 -29.49
CA PHE A 18 5.06 0.64 -29.94
C PHE A 18 5.64 1.78 -30.78
N GLU A 19 4.84 2.22 -31.74
CA GLU A 19 5.13 3.39 -32.57
C GLU A 19 4.26 4.57 -32.11
N ILE A 20 4.90 5.69 -31.76
CA ILE A 20 4.17 6.89 -31.34
C ILE A 20 3.63 7.61 -32.58
N GLN A 21 2.35 7.41 -32.87
CA GLN A 21 1.66 8.14 -33.94
C GLN A 21 0.87 9.31 -33.37
N HIS A 22 1.20 10.53 -33.82
CA HIS A 22 0.43 11.72 -33.48
C HIS A 22 -0.95 11.67 -34.16
N ARG A 23 -2.03 11.72 -33.37
CA ARG A 23 -3.40 11.90 -33.89
C ARG A 23 -3.97 13.21 -33.36
N LYS A 24 -4.59 13.99 -34.25
CA LYS A 24 -5.25 15.26 -33.90
C LYS A 24 -6.29 15.02 -32.79
N GLY A 25 -6.38 15.91 -31.81
CA GLY A 25 -7.26 15.75 -30.63
C GLY A 25 -8.74 15.52 -30.97
N THR A 26 -9.23 16.08 -32.08
CA THR A 26 -10.60 15.84 -32.59
C THR A 26 -10.85 14.41 -33.04
N SER A 27 -9.79 13.63 -33.27
CA SER A 27 -9.84 12.20 -33.63
C SER A 27 -9.71 11.28 -32.42
N HIS A 28 -9.55 11.82 -31.20
CA HIS A 28 -9.41 11.09 -29.93
C HIS A 28 -10.70 11.12 -29.07
N GLY A 29 -11.88 10.99 -29.69
CA GLY A 29 -13.16 11.05 -28.98
C GLY A 29 -13.36 9.95 -27.92
N ASN A 30 -12.66 8.82 -28.05
CA ASN A 30 -12.68 7.71 -27.10
C ASN A 30 -11.94 8.02 -25.78
N ALA A 31 -10.82 8.74 -25.84
CA ALA A 31 -10.06 9.17 -24.66
C ALA A 31 -10.77 10.32 -23.92
N ASP A 32 -11.46 11.18 -24.66
CA ASP A 32 -12.23 12.31 -24.15
C ASP A 32 -13.49 11.88 -23.36
N ALA A 33 -13.95 10.63 -23.50
CA ALA A 33 -15.05 10.09 -22.70
C ALA A 33 -14.64 9.74 -21.25
N LEU A 34 -13.37 9.37 -21.02
CA LEU A 34 -12.87 8.93 -19.71
C LEU A 34 -12.50 10.10 -18.75
N SER A 35 -12.44 11.34 -19.26
CA SER A 35 -12.10 12.52 -18.47
C SER A 35 -13.32 13.36 -18.05
N ARG A 36 -14.54 12.98 -18.49
CA ARG A 36 -15.74 13.80 -18.31
C ARG A 36 -16.49 13.45 -17.02
N ARG A 37 -16.95 14.51 -16.34
CA ARG A 37 -17.81 14.43 -15.14
C ARG A 37 -19.13 13.70 -15.43
N PRO A 38 -19.73 13.00 -14.45
CA PRO A 38 -21.02 12.33 -14.60
C PRO A 38 -22.10 13.33 -15.05
N CYS A 39 -22.83 13.02 -16.12
CA CYS A 39 -24.05 13.72 -16.47
C CYS A 39 -25.18 13.37 -15.49
N LYS A 40 -26.17 14.25 -15.33
CA LYS A 40 -27.38 13.91 -14.56
C LYS A 40 -28.15 12.77 -15.24
N GLU A 41 -28.79 11.93 -14.42
CA GLU A 41 -29.66 10.84 -14.84
C GLU A 41 -30.66 11.34 -15.89
N SER A 42 -30.79 10.64 -17.01
CA SER A 42 -31.56 10.97 -18.24
C SER A 42 -30.84 11.68 -19.40
N CYS A 43 -29.51 11.62 -19.48
CA CYS A 43 -28.83 12.01 -20.71
C CYS A 43 -29.15 11.04 -21.87
N LYS A 44 -29.94 11.51 -22.85
CA LYS A 44 -30.33 10.74 -24.05
C LYS A 44 -29.14 10.31 -24.93
N HIS A 45 -27.99 10.99 -24.81
CA HIS A 45 -26.77 10.64 -25.54
C HIS A 45 -26.01 9.46 -24.92
N CYS A 46 -25.95 9.38 -23.58
CA CYS A 46 -25.22 8.32 -22.87
C CYS A 46 -25.96 6.98 -22.93
N THR A 47 -27.29 7.01 -22.79
CA THR A 47 -28.15 5.82 -22.88
C THR A 47 -28.09 5.11 -24.24
N ASN A 48 -27.79 5.82 -25.33
CA ASN A 48 -27.55 5.21 -26.64
C ASN A 48 -26.15 4.61 -26.79
N ALA A 49 -25.16 5.09 -26.03
CA ALA A 49 -23.79 4.56 -26.04
C ALA A 49 -23.67 3.27 -25.21
N GLU A 50 -24.36 3.20 -24.07
CA GLU A 50 -24.37 2.04 -23.17
C GLU A 50 -24.94 0.77 -23.83
N LYS A 51 -25.92 0.91 -24.75
CA LYS A 51 -26.47 -0.23 -25.51
C LYS A 51 -25.48 -0.86 -26.48
N LYS A 52 -24.36 -0.20 -26.80
CA LYS A 52 -23.42 -0.65 -27.84
C LYS A 52 -22.15 -1.32 -27.28
N PHE A 53 -21.84 -1.12 -26.01
CA PHE A 53 -20.63 -1.67 -25.38
C PHE A 53 -20.96 -2.14 -23.97
N GLY A 54 -21.26 -3.44 -23.82
CA GLY A 54 -21.31 -4.08 -22.50
C GLY A 54 -19.93 -3.98 -21.84
N MET A 55 -19.85 -3.32 -20.69
CA MET A 55 -18.62 -3.16 -19.91
C MET A 55 -18.63 -4.13 -18.72
N GLU A 56 -17.65 -5.03 -18.69
CA GLU A 56 -17.20 -5.74 -17.48
C GLU A 56 -15.96 -5.04 -16.88
N THR A 57 -16.12 -4.72 -15.59
CA THR A 57 -15.20 -4.77 -14.44
C THR A 57 -13.74 -4.24 -14.47
N ASP A 58 -13.53 -3.26 -13.59
CA ASP A 58 -12.52 -3.19 -12.52
C ASP A 58 -11.06 -3.63 -12.80
N ILE A 59 -10.18 -2.66 -13.04
CA ILE A 59 -8.73 -2.88 -13.15
C ILE A 59 -8.08 -2.63 -11.78
N SER A 60 -7.95 -3.70 -10.99
CA SER A 60 -7.05 -3.75 -9.84
C SER A 60 -5.61 -3.95 -10.32
N VAL A 61 -4.83 -2.87 -10.39
CA VAL A 61 -3.39 -2.97 -10.72
C VAL A 61 -2.64 -3.48 -9.50
N LYS A 62 -2.36 -4.79 -9.48
CA LYS A 62 -1.41 -5.41 -8.54
C LYS A 62 -0.04 -4.77 -8.76
N VAL A 63 0.44 -4.02 -7.77
CA VAL A 63 1.83 -3.58 -7.72
C VAL A 63 2.67 -4.83 -7.44
N LEU A 64 3.62 -5.12 -8.34
CA LEU A 64 4.68 -6.10 -8.17
C LEU A 64 5.58 -5.62 -7.02
N ILE A 65 5.15 -5.87 -5.79
CA ILE A 65 6.07 -6.03 -4.69
C ILE A 65 6.49 -7.49 -4.85
N THR A 66 7.78 -7.72 -5.04
CA THR A 66 8.35 -9.07 -5.12
C THR A 66 8.26 -9.68 -3.73
N GLU A 67 7.18 -10.41 -3.44
CA GLU A 67 7.24 -11.47 -2.43
C GLU A 67 8.41 -12.43 -2.74
N ASP A 68 8.82 -12.48 -4.02
CA ASP A 68 9.97 -13.20 -4.55
C ASP A 68 11.36 -12.58 -4.23
N ALA A 69 11.45 -11.43 -3.56
CA ALA A 69 12.76 -10.79 -3.32
C ALA A 69 13.60 -11.50 -2.24
N TRP A 70 12.95 -12.20 -1.30
CA TRP A 70 13.64 -12.84 -0.20
C TRP A 70 13.16 -14.27 -0.02
N SER A 71 14.11 -15.19 0.15
CA SER A 71 13.77 -16.57 0.47
C SER A 71 13.15 -16.68 1.86
N SER A 72 12.28 -17.68 2.06
CA SER A 72 11.67 -17.96 3.36
C SER A 72 12.73 -18.17 4.46
N SER A 73 13.88 -18.78 4.13
CA SER A 73 14.98 -18.96 5.08
C SER A 73 15.63 -17.64 5.52
N GLU A 74 15.88 -16.72 4.59
CA GLU A 74 16.45 -15.41 4.92
C GLU A 74 15.49 -14.54 5.75
N VAL A 75 14.19 -14.67 5.49
CA VAL A 75 13.16 -13.96 6.26
C VAL A 75 13.03 -14.56 7.65
N GLN A 76 12.97 -15.89 7.76
CA GLN A 76 12.90 -16.59 9.04
C GLN A 76 14.11 -16.25 9.91
N LYS A 77 15.33 -16.29 9.35
CA LYS A 77 16.55 -15.89 10.06
C LYS A 77 16.44 -14.47 10.60
N ALA A 78 16.01 -13.52 9.78
CA ALA A 78 15.83 -12.14 10.21
C ALA A 78 14.74 -11.98 11.29
N GLN A 79 13.67 -12.79 11.27
CA GLN A 79 12.65 -12.81 12.33
C GLN A 79 13.20 -13.37 13.65
N LEU A 80 14.06 -14.39 13.59
CA LEU A 80 14.75 -14.95 14.76
C LEU A 80 15.80 -13.99 15.35
N GLU A 81 16.40 -13.14 14.51
CA GLU A 81 17.34 -12.10 14.99
C GLU A 81 16.61 -10.88 15.59
N ASP A 82 15.32 -10.67 15.26
CA ASP A 82 14.54 -9.55 15.77
C ASP A 82 14.05 -9.81 17.21
N PRO A 83 14.46 -9.00 18.21
CA PRO A 83 14.13 -9.25 19.61
C PRO A 83 12.64 -9.13 19.94
N ALA A 84 11.85 -8.44 19.12
CA ALA A 84 10.40 -8.31 19.31
C ALA A 84 9.62 -9.46 18.67
N ILE A 85 10.11 -10.02 17.57
CA ILE A 85 9.43 -11.08 16.81
C ILE A 85 9.85 -12.47 17.30
N ARG A 86 11.15 -12.68 17.57
CA ARG A 86 11.72 -13.97 17.97
C ARG A 86 10.92 -14.67 19.06
N PRO A 87 10.53 -14.04 20.20
CA PRO A 87 9.82 -14.75 21.26
C PRO A 87 8.46 -15.29 20.81
N ILE A 88 7.80 -14.64 19.84
CA ILE A 88 6.51 -15.09 19.30
C ILE A 88 6.73 -16.20 18.28
N LEU A 89 7.73 -16.05 17.42
CA LEU A 89 8.09 -17.06 16.42
C LEU A 89 8.50 -18.39 17.07
N GLU A 90 9.40 -18.35 18.05
CA GLU A 90 9.84 -19.53 18.79
C GLU A 90 8.65 -20.23 19.46
N ARG A 91 7.70 -19.48 20.02
CA ARG A 91 6.52 -20.07 20.65
C ARG A 91 5.59 -20.71 19.63
N LYS A 92 5.32 -20.05 18.50
CA LYS A 92 4.52 -20.62 17.40
C LYS A 92 5.15 -21.88 16.78
N LEU A 93 6.50 -21.98 16.79
CA LEU A 93 7.20 -23.17 16.31
C LEU A 93 7.11 -24.35 17.28
N ASN A 94 7.01 -24.09 18.59
CA ASN A 94 6.99 -25.12 19.63
C ASN A 94 5.58 -25.53 20.07
N SER A 95 4.58 -24.64 19.97
CA SER A 95 3.20 -24.90 20.36
C SER A 95 2.21 -24.04 19.58
N GLU A 96 1.00 -24.58 19.35
CA GLU A 96 -0.13 -23.81 18.80
C GLU A 96 -0.82 -22.95 19.87
N ASP A 97 -0.68 -23.34 21.14
CA ASP A 97 -1.37 -22.71 22.24
C ASP A 97 -0.84 -21.29 22.50
N ARG A 98 -1.80 -20.39 22.80
CA ARG A 98 -1.47 -19.02 23.15
C ARG A 98 -0.74 -18.98 24.50
N PRO A 99 0.46 -18.37 24.56
CA PRO A 99 1.19 -18.22 25.82
C PRO A 99 0.35 -17.43 26.83
N SER A 100 0.46 -17.81 28.10
CA SER A 100 -0.21 -17.12 29.20
C SER A 100 0.35 -15.71 29.39
N TRP A 101 -0.41 -14.87 30.11
CA TRP A 101 0.07 -13.53 30.45
C TRP A 101 1.37 -13.56 31.29
N GLN A 102 1.53 -14.54 32.18
CA GLN A 102 2.72 -14.66 33.04
C GLN A 102 3.99 -14.86 32.21
N GLU A 103 3.90 -15.63 31.12
CA GLU A 103 5.02 -15.90 30.22
C GLU A 103 5.41 -14.68 29.35
N ILE A 104 4.44 -13.79 29.05
CA ILE A 104 4.61 -12.66 28.15
C ILE A 104 4.79 -11.33 28.88
N ALA A 105 4.39 -11.25 30.15
CA ALA A 105 4.56 -10.08 31.01
C ALA A 105 6.00 -9.51 31.05
N PRO A 106 7.09 -10.31 31.05
CA PRO A 106 8.44 -9.76 31.05
C PRO A 106 8.90 -9.25 29.67
N GLU A 107 8.19 -9.58 28.59
CA GLU A 107 8.59 -9.25 27.23
C GLU A 107 8.42 -7.76 26.89
N SER A 108 9.06 -7.37 25.79
CA SER A 108 9.00 -6.00 25.28
C SER A 108 7.55 -5.58 24.92
N PRO A 109 7.23 -4.27 24.94
CA PRO A 109 5.93 -3.79 24.48
C PRO A 109 5.59 -4.20 23.03
N ALA A 110 6.59 -4.33 22.16
CA ALA A 110 6.39 -4.75 20.77
C ALA A 110 6.01 -6.24 20.70
N THR A 111 6.73 -7.09 21.44
CA THR A 111 6.42 -8.52 21.60
C THR A 111 4.98 -8.70 22.11
N LYS A 112 4.57 -7.95 23.13
CA LYS A 112 3.21 -7.97 23.68
C LYS A 112 2.14 -7.59 22.64
N ARG A 113 2.44 -6.68 21.72
CA ARG A 113 1.52 -6.32 20.63
C ARG A 113 1.39 -7.44 19.61
N TYR A 114 2.46 -8.15 19.28
CA TYR A 114 2.37 -9.36 18.47
C TYR A 114 1.61 -10.48 19.20
N TRP A 115 1.86 -10.68 20.50
CA TRP A 115 1.09 -11.63 21.32
C TRP A 115 -0.41 -11.30 21.35
N ALA A 116 -0.79 -10.02 21.39
CA ALA A 116 -2.20 -9.63 21.31
C ALA A 116 -2.86 -10.03 19.98
N LEU A 117 -2.05 -10.26 18.93
CA LEU A 117 -2.48 -10.71 17.61
C LEU A 117 -2.37 -12.23 17.42
N TRP A 118 -2.06 -13.01 18.47
CA TRP A 118 -1.71 -14.43 18.39
C TRP A 118 -2.59 -15.27 17.46
N ASP A 119 -3.90 -15.09 17.56
CA ASP A 119 -4.90 -15.89 16.82
C ASP A 119 -4.88 -15.57 15.31
N SER A 120 -4.42 -14.36 14.95
CA SER A 120 -4.20 -13.97 13.57
C SER A 120 -2.81 -14.36 13.04
N LEU A 121 -1.89 -14.79 13.90
CA LEU A 121 -0.52 -15.15 13.52
C LEU A 121 -0.40 -16.62 13.14
N HIS A 122 0.18 -16.88 11.98
CA HIS A 122 0.34 -18.22 11.42
C HIS A 122 1.74 -18.39 10.83
N LEU A 123 2.22 -19.63 10.84
CA LEU A 123 3.47 -19.99 10.19
C LEU A 123 3.23 -20.42 8.75
N LYS A 124 4.12 -19.99 7.85
CA LYS A 124 4.24 -20.50 6.48
C LYS A 124 5.72 -20.75 6.21
N ASP A 125 6.09 -22.00 5.95
CA ASP A 125 7.49 -22.40 5.74
C ASP A 125 8.43 -21.88 6.84
N GLY A 126 7.96 -21.91 8.09
CA GLY A 126 8.71 -21.45 9.26
C GLY A 126 8.77 -19.91 9.43
N VAL A 127 8.15 -19.14 8.54
CA VAL A 127 8.07 -17.68 8.62
C VAL A 127 6.74 -17.24 9.23
N LEU A 128 6.79 -16.23 10.09
CA LEU A 128 5.61 -15.69 10.76
C LEU A 128 4.85 -14.71 9.84
N TYR A 129 3.57 -14.99 9.62
CA TYR A 129 2.63 -14.15 8.90
C TYR A 129 1.44 -13.78 9.79
N ARG A 130 0.79 -12.67 9.47
CA ARG A 130 -0.51 -12.28 9.99
C ARG A 130 -1.58 -12.47 8.92
N LYS A 131 -2.65 -13.18 9.27
CA LYS A 131 -3.88 -13.23 8.49
C LYS A 131 -4.74 -12.04 8.89
N TRP A 132 -5.08 -11.19 7.94
CA TRP A 132 -6.07 -10.12 8.13
C TRP A 132 -7.31 -10.45 7.31
N GLU A 133 -8.48 -10.30 7.93
CA GLU A 133 -9.78 -10.47 7.31
C GLU A 133 -10.58 -9.19 7.49
N SER A 134 -11.35 -8.81 6.47
CA SER A 134 -12.30 -7.71 6.57
C SER A 134 -13.50 -8.11 7.42
N ASP A 135 -14.17 -7.12 8.01
CA ASP A 135 -15.31 -7.34 8.92
C ASP A 135 -16.49 -8.06 8.22
N ASP A 136 -16.61 -7.88 6.90
CA ASP A 136 -17.61 -8.54 6.04
C ASP A 136 -17.14 -9.90 5.48
N GLY A 137 -15.91 -10.33 5.82
CA GLY A 137 -15.28 -11.56 5.32
C GLY A 137 -14.92 -11.56 3.83
N SER A 138 -15.15 -10.46 3.10
CA SER A 138 -14.95 -10.39 1.64
C SER A 138 -13.48 -10.37 1.23
N SER A 139 -12.60 -9.94 2.12
CA SER A 139 -11.17 -9.76 1.86
C SER A 139 -10.33 -10.47 2.90
N CYS A 140 -9.49 -11.41 2.46
CA CYS A 140 -8.45 -12.02 3.28
C CYS A 140 -7.09 -11.64 2.70
N ARG A 141 -6.17 -11.16 3.55
CA ARG A 141 -4.80 -10.80 3.16
C ARG A 141 -3.80 -11.42 4.11
N TRP A 142 -2.72 -11.94 3.54
CA TRP A 142 -1.58 -12.44 4.29
C TRP A 142 -0.51 -11.36 4.34
N GLN A 143 -0.15 -10.95 5.54
CA GLN A 143 0.85 -9.93 5.80
C GLN A 143 2.08 -10.57 6.43
N LEU A 144 3.23 -10.49 5.78
CA LEU A 144 4.50 -10.88 6.38
C LEU A 144 4.77 -10.03 7.62
N ILE A 145 5.11 -10.66 8.75
CA ILE A 145 5.61 -9.96 9.92
C ILE A 145 7.04 -9.51 9.62
N LEU A 146 7.21 -8.23 9.31
CA LEU A 146 8.46 -7.70 8.77
C LEU A 146 9.47 -7.42 9.90
N PRO A 147 10.68 -8.02 9.87
CA PRO A 147 11.75 -7.70 10.79
C PRO A 147 12.18 -6.23 10.69
N LYS A 148 12.60 -5.64 11.81
CA LYS A 148 13.00 -4.23 11.86
C LYS A 148 14.09 -3.87 10.85
N SER A 149 15.02 -4.80 10.58
CA SER A 149 16.11 -4.63 9.61
C SER A 149 15.64 -4.39 8.18
N ARG A 150 14.43 -4.83 7.81
CA ARG A 150 13.88 -4.75 6.45
C ARG A 150 12.85 -3.62 6.26
N ILE A 151 12.47 -2.92 7.33
CA ILE A 151 11.47 -1.83 7.26
C ILE A 151 11.90 -0.73 6.28
N GLN A 152 13.18 -0.32 6.33
CA GLN A 152 13.69 0.78 5.49
C GLN A 152 13.61 0.45 4.00
N GLU A 153 13.88 -0.80 3.63
CA GLU A 153 13.80 -1.29 2.26
C GLU A 153 12.35 -1.23 1.75
N VAL A 154 11.40 -1.76 2.52
CA VAL A 154 9.97 -1.73 2.18
C VAL A 154 9.42 -0.31 2.09
N LEU A 155 9.81 0.59 3.01
CA LEU A 155 9.36 1.98 2.97
C LEU A 155 9.90 2.71 1.73
N ARG A 156 11.17 2.50 1.37
CA ARG A 156 11.76 3.05 0.15
C ARG A 156 11.04 2.54 -1.09
N GLU A 157 10.73 1.26 -1.17
CA GLU A 157 10.00 0.72 -2.32
C GLU A 157 8.57 1.22 -2.41
N THR A 158 7.85 1.26 -1.29
CA THR A 158 6.43 1.64 -1.28
C THR A 158 6.21 3.15 -1.40
N HIS A 159 7.22 3.98 -1.07
CA HIS A 159 7.15 5.44 -1.14
C HIS A 159 8.06 6.07 -2.20
N ASP A 160 9.36 5.78 -2.16
CA ASP A 160 10.40 6.50 -2.94
C ASP A 160 10.53 5.97 -4.37
N SER A 161 10.16 4.71 -4.63
CA SER A 161 10.33 4.11 -5.94
C SER A 161 9.40 4.75 -6.99
N ALA A 162 9.72 4.56 -8.27
CA ALA A 162 8.84 4.93 -9.38
C ALA A 162 7.40 4.40 -9.22
N SER A 163 7.23 3.20 -8.65
CA SER A 163 5.93 2.58 -8.38
C SER A 163 5.27 3.09 -7.10
N GLY A 164 6.06 3.55 -6.13
CA GLY A 164 5.68 4.24 -4.90
C GLY A 164 5.29 5.70 -5.11
N GLY A 165 5.84 6.36 -6.13
CA GLY A 165 5.38 7.65 -6.65
C GLY A 165 5.26 8.78 -5.63
N HIS A 166 6.00 8.71 -4.52
CA HIS A 166 5.90 9.64 -3.39
C HIS A 166 4.47 9.83 -2.88
N PHE A 167 3.71 8.73 -2.77
CA PHE A 167 2.34 8.79 -2.29
C PHE A 167 2.25 9.37 -0.87
N GLY A 168 1.14 10.08 -0.60
CA GLY A 168 0.82 10.53 0.75
C GLY A 168 0.56 9.36 1.70
N VAL A 169 0.70 9.62 3.00
CA VAL A 169 0.66 8.64 4.10
C VAL A 169 -0.42 7.57 3.94
N MET A 170 -1.67 7.95 3.66
CA MET A 170 -2.78 6.98 3.59
C MET A 170 -2.60 5.93 2.49
N LYS A 171 -2.10 6.36 1.32
CA LYS A 171 -1.92 5.47 0.17
C LYS A 171 -0.67 4.61 0.33
N THR A 172 0.41 5.16 0.89
CA THR A 172 1.59 4.38 1.29
C THR A 172 1.20 3.31 2.30
N LEU A 173 0.50 3.70 3.38
CA LEU A 173 0.00 2.80 4.41
C LEU A 173 -0.89 1.69 3.84
N SER A 174 -1.82 2.03 2.95
CA SER A 174 -2.70 1.05 2.30
C SER A 174 -1.91 0.04 1.49
N LYS A 175 -0.91 0.48 0.71
CA LYS A 175 -0.05 -0.39 -0.11
C LYS A 175 0.83 -1.29 0.73
N THR A 176 1.46 -0.75 1.78
CA THR A 176 2.30 -1.53 2.69
C THR A 176 1.49 -2.65 3.35
N ARG A 177 0.26 -2.35 3.79
CA ARG A 177 -0.65 -3.31 4.43
C ARG A 177 -1.19 -4.38 3.49
N GLU A 178 -0.94 -4.31 2.19
CA GLU A 178 -1.35 -5.40 1.31
C GLU A 178 -0.53 -6.67 1.57
N ARG A 179 0.72 -6.51 2.04
CA ARG A 179 1.69 -7.61 2.15
C ARG A 179 2.52 -7.61 3.41
N PHE A 180 2.61 -6.50 4.15
CA PHE A 180 3.48 -6.39 5.32
C PHE A 180 2.74 -5.88 6.55
N TYR A 181 3.22 -6.32 7.70
CA TYR A 181 2.84 -5.79 9.00
C TYR A 181 4.05 -5.76 9.93
N TRP A 182 4.18 -4.71 10.73
CA TRP A 182 5.13 -4.66 11.84
C TRP A 182 4.59 -3.74 12.94
N ASP A 183 5.24 -3.82 14.10
CA ASP A 183 4.95 -2.93 15.21
C ASP A 183 5.10 -1.45 14.82
N ARG A 184 4.11 -0.61 15.15
CA ARG A 184 4.09 0.83 14.84
C ARG A 184 4.19 1.19 13.35
N LEU A 185 3.82 0.28 12.45
CA LEU A 185 3.80 0.51 10.99
C LEU A 185 3.23 1.87 10.57
N ARG A 186 2.09 2.29 11.13
CA ARG A 186 1.49 3.61 10.82
C ARG A 186 2.44 4.77 11.17
N ALA A 187 3.02 4.75 12.37
CA ALA A 187 3.89 5.82 12.84
C ALA A 187 5.18 5.89 12.00
N ASP A 188 5.73 4.75 11.61
CA ASP A 188 6.92 4.70 10.75
C ASP A 188 6.61 5.23 9.34
N VAL A 189 5.46 4.87 8.75
CA VAL A 189 5.03 5.41 7.46
C VAL A 189 4.78 6.92 7.52
N GLU A 190 4.14 7.41 8.59
CA GLU A 190 3.92 8.84 8.83
C GLU A 190 5.24 9.60 8.91
N LYS A 191 6.18 9.08 9.69
CA LYS A 191 7.52 9.64 9.83
C LYS A 191 8.26 9.66 8.49
N TRP A 192 8.29 8.54 7.76
CA TRP A 192 8.96 8.42 6.46
C TRP A 192 8.45 9.43 5.44
N CYS A 193 7.12 9.52 5.28
CA CYS A 193 6.51 10.49 4.36
C CYS A 193 6.72 11.94 4.82
N GLY A 194 6.85 12.19 6.12
CA GLY A 194 7.09 13.50 6.71
C GLY A 194 8.53 14.00 6.53
N GLU A 195 9.50 13.09 6.59
CA GLU A 195 10.94 13.36 6.41
C GLU A 195 11.38 13.32 4.93
N CYS A 196 10.49 12.94 4.01
CA CYS A 196 10.79 12.89 2.59
C CYS A 196 11.03 14.29 1.98
N HIS A 197 12.29 14.57 1.61
CA HIS A 197 12.69 15.84 1.01
C HIS A 197 11.95 16.14 -0.30
N ALA A 198 11.78 15.16 -1.18
CA ALA A 198 11.07 15.32 -2.45
C ALA A 198 9.59 15.72 -2.25
N CYS A 199 8.92 15.12 -1.26
CA CYS A 199 7.56 15.50 -0.87
C CYS A 199 7.51 16.91 -0.25
N GLY A 200 8.49 17.22 0.61
CA GLY A 200 8.62 18.52 1.27
C GLY A 200 8.73 19.67 0.27
N ALA A 201 9.61 19.52 -0.73
CA ALA A 201 9.82 20.52 -1.77
C ALA A 201 8.55 20.79 -2.62
N ARG A 202 7.69 19.77 -2.82
CA ARG A 202 6.42 19.91 -3.57
C ARG A 202 5.31 20.59 -2.78
N LYS A 203 5.32 20.45 -1.46
CA LYS A 203 4.41 21.18 -0.57
C LYS A 203 4.93 22.61 -0.45
N GLY A 204 4.64 23.44 -1.46
CA GLY A 204 4.93 24.87 -1.42
C GLY A 204 4.40 25.54 -0.14
N PRO A 205 4.87 26.75 0.19
CA PRO A 205 4.51 27.43 1.43
C PRO A 205 2.99 27.48 1.62
N LYS A 206 2.52 27.13 2.82
CA LYS A 206 1.09 27.18 3.15
C LYS A 206 0.59 28.62 3.01
N THR A 207 -0.05 28.96 1.90
CA THR A 207 -0.74 30.24 1.76
C THR A 207 -1.91 30.26 2.74
N ARG A 208 -1.85 31.12 3.76
CA ARG A 208 -3.01 31.40 4.62
C ARG A 208 -4.08 32.05 3.74
N THR A 209 -5.13 31.31 3.41
CA THR A 209 -6.31 31.89 2.77
C THR A 209 -6.85 32.96 3.71
N LYS A 210 -6.71 34.25 3.35
CA LYS A 210 -7.34 35.34 4.09
C LYS A 210 -8.85 35.20 3.90
N ALA A 211 -9.59 35.08 5.00
CA ALA A 211 -11.04 35.18 4.96
C ALA A 211 -11.42 36.56 4.40
N VAL A 212 -12.22 36.59 3.34
CA VAL A 212 -12.80 37.83 2.83
C VAL A 212 -13.98 38.16 3.74
N TYR A 213 -13.77 39.04 4.71
CA TYR A 213 -14.87 39.68 5.42
C TYR A 213 -15.38 40.83 4.54
N SER A 214 -16.49 40.62 3.82
CA SER A 214 -17.28 41.75 3.31
C SER A 214 -18.17 42.24 4.44
N ALA A 215 -17.78 43.34 5.09
CA ALA A 215 -18.72 44.13 5.88
C ALA A 215 -19.65 44.84 4.89
N ILE A 216 -20.92 44.43 4.86
CA ILE A 216 -21.98 45.21 4.22
C ILE A 216 -22.25 46.37 5.20
N MET A 217 -21.92 47.59 4.77
CA MET A 217 -22.41 48.83 5.38
C MET A 217 -23.78 49.17 4.80
#